data_AF-A0A6N2LVU3-F1
#
_entry.id   AF-A0A6N2LVU3-F1
#
_cell.length_a   1.000
_cell.length_b   1.000
_cell.length_c   1.000
_cell.angle_alpha   90.00
_cell.angle_beta   90.00
_cell.angle_gamma   90.00
#
_symmetry.space_group_name_H-M   'P 1'
#
loop_
_entity.id
_entity.type
_entity.pdbx_description
1 polymer ?
#
loop_
_entity_poly.entity_id
_entity_poly.type
_entity_poly.pdbx_seq_one_letter_code
_entity_poly.pdbx_strand_id
1 'polypeptide(L)'
;MPGNIKMYTHRIGRTGRAGKTGVATTFLTLGDTDVFYDLMQMLIQSNSSVPPELAKHEASKFKPGTISDRPPRRNDTVFAH
;
A
#
# COMPACT_ATOMS: atom_id res chain seq x y z
N MET A 1 2.31 13.88 2.24
CA MET A 1 3.26 12.76 1.93
C MET A 1 3.90 13.01 0.56
N PRO A 2 5.03 12.39 0.15
CA PRO A 2 5.40 12.40 -1.27
C PRO A 2 4.32 11.69 -2.08
N GLY A 3 3.87 12.26 -3.20
CA GLY A 3 2.83 11.64 -4.05
C GLY A 3 3.24 10.33 -4.74
N ASN A 4 4.45 9.82 -4.48
CA ASN A 4 4.93 8.56 -5.01
C ASN A 4 5.73 7.79 -3.95
N ILE A 5 5.39 6.52 -3.75
CA ILE A 5 6.05 5.65 -2.77
C ILE A 5 7.56 5.53 -3.00
N LYS A 6 8.03 5.53 -4.26
CA LYS A 6 9.47 5.45 -4.56
C LYS A 6 10.23 6.61 -3.94
N MET A 7 9.69 7.82 -4.01
CA MET A 7 10.32 9.01 -3.41
C MET A 7 10.32 8.91 -1.89
N TYR A 8 9.26 8.36 -1.29
CA TYR A 8 9.21 8.10 0.15
C TYR A 8 10.31 7.13 0.60
N THR A 9 10.51 6.01 -0.11
CA THR A 9 11.59 5.05 0.17
C THR A 9 12.97 5.71 0.14
N HIS A 10 13.24 6.59 -0.83
CA HIS A 10 14.50 7.33 -0.91
C HIS A 10 14.72 8.28 0.29
N ARG A 11 13.64 8.86 0.84
CA ARG A 11 13.71 9.73 2.03
C ARG A 11 14.03 8.93 3.28
N ILE A 12 13.31 7.84 3.52
CA ILE A 12 13.52 7.02 4.73
C ILE A 12 14.84 6.24 4.67
N GLY A 13 15.33 5.89 3.48
CA GLY A 13 16.65 5.28 3.27
C GLY A 13 17.85 6.18 3.60
N ARG A 14 17.62 7.41 4.08
CA ARG A 14 18.63 8.28 4.70
C ARG A 14 18.74 8.08 6.21
N THR A 15 17.73 7.48 6.83
CA THR A 15 17.76 7.11 8.25
C THR A 15 18.46 5.76 8.41
N GLY A 16 19.44 5.68 9.31
CA GLY A 16 20.14 4.43 9.65
C GLY A 16 21.10 3.90 8.57
N ARG A 17 22.39 4.20 8.70
CA ARG A 17 23.48 3.51 7.99
C ARG A 17 24.45 2.92 9.02
N ALA A 18 25.00 1.74 8.75
CA ALA A 18 25.92 0.98 9.62
C ALA A 18 25.31 0.43 10.93
N GLY A 19 24.21 -0.32 10.83
CA GLY A 19 23.67 -1.13 11.95
C GLY A 19 22.85 -0.37 13.00
N LYS A 20 22.67 0.94 12.84
CA LYS A 20 21.77 1.75 13.68
C LYS A 20 20.39 1.84 13.05
N THR A 21 19.36 1.49 13.82
CA THR A 21 17.95 1.68 13.44
C THR A 21 17.66 3.17 13.32
N GLY A 22 17.44 3.65 12.11
CA GLY A 22 16.90 4.98 11.86
C GLY A 22 15.38 4.98 12.05
N VAL A 23 14.83 6.04 12.63
CA VAL A 23 13.38 6.21 12.75
C VAL A 23 12.93 7.27 11.75
N ALA A 24 11.90 6.93 10.96
CA ALA A 24 11.23 7.86 10.07
C ALA A 24 9.76 7.99 10.49
N THR A 25 9.36 9.22 10.85
CA THR A 25 7.97 9.54 11.20
C THR A 25 7.32 10.30 10.06
N THR A 26 6.10 9.91 9.71
CA THR A 26 5.40 10.41 8.53
C THR A 26 3.99 10.83 8.92
N PHE A 27 3.63 12.06 8.58
CA PHE A 27 2.26 12.54 8.71
C PHE A 27 1.49 12.18 7.44
N LEU A 28 0.38 11.48 7.62
CA LEU A 28 -0.54 11.07 6.57
C LEU A 28 -1.84 11.87 6.69
N THR A 29 -2.39 12.28 5.55
CA THR A 29 -3.69 12.92 5.46
C THR A 29 -4.60 12.14 4.51
N LEU A 30 -5.90 12.43 4.52
CA LEU A 30 -6.86 11.83 3.58
C LEU A 30 -6.58 12.20 2.11
N GLY A 31 -5.75 13.21 1.84
CA GLY A 31 -5.29 13.52 0.49
C GLY A 31 -4.18 12.59 -0.01
N ASP A 32 -3.60 11.75 0.86
CA ASP A 32 -2.51 10.84 0.54
C ASP A 32 -3.00 9.38 0.37
N THR A 33 -4.31 9.14 0.23
CA THR A 33 -4.90 7.79 0.16
C THR A 33 -4.33 6.94 -0.98
N ASP A 34 -3.93 7.58 -2.07
CA ASP A 34 -3.35 6.93 -3.25
C ASP A 34 -1.99 6.26 -2.97
N VAL A 35 -1.35 6.53 -1.84
CA VAL A 35 -0.09 5.85 -1.48
C VAL A 35 -0.23 4.92 -0.28
N PHE A 36 -1.43 4.79 0.29
CA PHE A 36 -1.66 4.00 1.51
C PHE A 36 -1.41 2.51 1.28
N TYR A 37 -1.88 1.97 0.15
CA TYR A 37 -1.66 0.58 -0.22
C TYR A 37 -0.17 0.25 -0.34
N ASP A 38 0.55 1.03 -1.15
CA ASP A 38 1.98 0.80 -1.39
C ASP A 38 2.81 1.02 -0.12
N LEU A 39 2.42 1.98 0.72
CA LEU A 39 3.05 2.22 2.02
C LEU A 39 2.89 1.04 2.97
N MET A 40 1.67 0.49 3.09
CA MET A 40 1.42 -0.68 3.92
C MET A 40 2.24 -1.88 3.44
N GLN A 41 2.24 -2.15 2.13
CA GLN A 41 3.02 -3.24 1.53
C GLN A 41 4.52 -3.09 1.82
N MET A 42 5.05 -1.88 1.70
CA MET A 42 6.46 -1.59 1.98
C MET A 42 6.82 -1.83 3.45
N LEU A 43 5.96 -1.44 4.40
CA LEU A 43 6.18 -1.67 5.83
C LEU A 43 6.20 -3.17 6.15
N ILE A 44 5.29 -3.96 5.56
CA ILE A 44 5.26 -5.42 5.70
C ILE A 44 6.54 -6.05 5.16
N GLN A 45 6.95 -5.69 3.93
CA GLN A 45 8.17 -6.22 3.30
C GLN A 45 9.43 -5.87 4.08
N SER A 46 9.45 -4.70 4.73
CA SER A 46 10.57 -4.24 5.55
C SER A 46 10.56 -4.80 6.98
N ASN A 47 9.64 -5.72 7.32
CA ASN A 47 9.41 -6.22 8.67
C ASN A 47 9.22 -5.10 9.71
N SER A 48 8.68 -3.96 9.28
CA SER A 48 8.39 -2.81 10.13
C SER A 48 6.97 -2.91 10.68
N SER A 49 6.74 -2.34 11.87
CA SER A 49 5.41 -2.33 12.47
C SER A 49 4.44 -1.53 11.61
N VAL A 50 3.33 -2.14 11.21
CA VAL A 50 2.26 -1.48 10.45
C VAL A 50 1.30 -0.83 11.44
N PRO A 51 1.06 0.50 11.37
CA PRO A 51 0.08 1.15 12.22
C PRO A 51 -1.32 0.56 11.99
N PRO A 52 -2.08 0.24 13.05
CA PRO A 52 -3.40 -0.37 12.92
C PRO A 52 -4.40 0.54 12.19
N GLU A 53 -4.25 1.87 12.30
CA GLU A 53 -5.06 2.84 11.58
C GLU A 53 -4.86 2.72 10.06
N LEU A 54 -3.61 2.57 9.62
CA LEU A 54 -3.29 2.36 8.20
C LEU A 54 -3.80 1.00 7.72
N ALA A 55 -3.64 -0.06 8.51
CA ALA A 55 -4.09 -1.41 8.13
C ALA A 55 -5.61 -1.56 8.06
N LYS A 56 -6.37 -0.78 8.85
CA LYS A 56 -7.84 -0.79 8.84
C LYS A 56 -8.42 0.05 7.70
N HIS A 57 -7.70 1.06 7.23
CA HIS A 57 -8.17 1.99 6.22
C HIS A 57 -8.51 1.30 4.88
N GLU A 58 -9.60 1.68 4.22
CA GLU A 58 -10.03 1.01 2.98
C GLU A 58 -9.04 1.19 1.83
N ALA A 59 -8.47 2.40 1.69
CA ALA A 59 -7.46 2.72 0.69
C ALA A 59 -6.13 1.93 0.81
N SER A 60 -5.87 1.25 1.94
CA SER A 60 -4.70 0.38 2.08
C SER A 60 -4.97 -1.07 1.67
N LYS A 61 -6.24 -1.45 1.45
CA LYS A 61 -6.64 -2.81 1.08
C LYS A 61 -6.56 -3.05 -0.42
N PHE A 62 -6.85 -2.02 -1.21
CA PHE A 62 -6.92 -2.09 -2.66
C PHE A 62 -5.86 -1.22 -3.30
N LYS A 63 -5.26 -1.72 -4.38
CA LYS A 63 -4.26 -0.96 -5.11
C LYS A 63 -4.95 0.20 -5.84
N PRO A 64 -4.46 1.45 -5.69
CA PRO A 64 -5.00 2.60 -6.40
C PRO A 64 -4.95 2.33 -7.91
N GLY A 65 -6.10 2.45 -8.58
CA GLY A 65 -6.24 2.17 -10.01
C GLY A 65 -6.63 0.73 -10.39
N THR A 66 -6.80 -0.21 -9.45
CA THR A 66 -7.45 -1.49 -9.76
C THR A 66 -8.96 -1.30 -9.80
N ILE A 67 -9.46 -0.97 -10.99
CA ILE A 67 -10.87 -1.08 -11.35
C ILE A 67 -11.26 -2.55 -11.22
N SER A 68 -11.86 -2.93 -10.09
CA SER A 68 -12.64 -4.18 -9.99
C SER A 68 -14.09 -3.89 -10.39
N ASP A 69 -14.28 -3.36 -11.60
CA ASP A 69 -15.58 -3.29 -12.27
C ASP A 69 -15.62 -4.30 -13.44
N ARG A 70 -14.97 -5.45 -13.26
CA ARG A 70 -15.13 -6.57 -14.18
C ARG A 70 -16.14 -7.53 -13.54
N PRO A 71 -17.40 -7.57 -14.00
CA PRO A 71 -18.36 -8.55 -13.51
C PRO A 71 -17.80 -9.96 -13.74
N PRO A 72 -18.11 -10.93 -12.85
CA PRO A 72 -17.69 -12.30 -13.03
C PRO A 72 -18.20 -12.77 -14.39
N ARG A 73 -17.29 -13.27 -15.24
CA ARG A 73 -17.69 -13.94 -16.49
C ARG A 73 -18.60 -15.09 -16.07
N ARG A 74 -19.90 -14.96 -16.36
CA ARG A 74 -20.86 -16.05 -16.22
C ARG A 74 -20.30 -17.23 -17.00
N ASN A 75 -20.05 -18.33 -16.30
CA ASN A 75 -19.75 -19.60 -16.94
C ASN A 75 -21.01 -20.04 -17.69
N ASP A 76 -21.01 -19.95 -19.02
CA ASP A 76 -22.02 -20.60 -19.84
C ASP A 76 -21.78 -22.12 -19.77
N THR A 77 -22.47 -22.76 -18.85
CA THR A 77 -22.78 -24.19 -18.92
C THR A 77 -23.56 -24.42 -20.21
N VAL A 78 -22.86 -24.89 -21.25
CA VAL A 78 -23.46 -25.40 -22.47
C VAL A 78 -24.21 -26.68 -22.10
N PHE A 79 -25.52 -26.58 -21.94
CA PHE A 79 -26.38 -27.75 -21.88
C PHE A 79 -26.37 -28.41 -23.27
N ALA A 80 -25.73 -29.58 -23.34
CA ALA A 80 -25.94 -30.53 -24.41
C ALA A 80 -27.37 -31.10 -24.27
N HIS A 81 -28.16 -30.95 -25.32
CA HIS A 81 -29.27 -31.84 -25.67
C HIS A 81 -29.32 -31.97 -27.19
#